data_AF-A0A257N0W3-F1
#
_entry.id   AF-A0A257N0W3-F1
#
_cell.length_a   1.000
_cell.length_b   1.000
_cell.length_c   1.000
_cell.angle_alpha   90.00
_cell.angle_beta   90.00
_cell.angle_gamma   90.00
#
_symmetry.space_group_name_H-M   'P 1'
#
loop_
_entity.id
_entity.type
_entity.pdbx_description
1 polymer ?
#
loop_
_entity_poly.entity_id
_entity_poly.type
_entity_poly.pdbx_seq_one_letter_code
_entity_poly.pdbx_strand_id
1 'polypeptide(L)' 'MKILNIHFKNINSLEGESRINFEQSPFSDTGVFAITGPNGSGKSSILDVITLGLYGETFRFDRPASHVMTKHT' A
#
# COMPACT_ATOMS: atom_id res chain seq x y z
N MET A 1 -3.35 -18.20 -1.58
CA MET A 1 -3.33 -16.85 -2.17
C MET A 1 -1.96 -16.22 -1.90
N LYS A 2 -1.32 -15.57 -2.89
CA LYS A 2 -0.01 -14.87 -2.74
C LYS A 2 -0.08 -13.52 -3.46
N ILE A 3 0.36 -12.44 -2.81
CA ILE A 3 0.50 -11.12 -3.44
C ILE A 3 1.88 -11.06 -4.12
N LEU A 4 1.89 -10.83 -5.44
CA LEU A 4 3.13 -10.80 -6.24
C LEU A 4 3.66 -9.38 -6.41
N ASN A 5 2.77 -8.43 -6.64
CA ASN A 5 3.10 -7.02 -6.76
C ASN A 5 1.94 -6.16 -6.24
N ILE A 6 2.28 -4.94 -5.83
CA ILE A 6 1.32 -3.84 -5.71
C ILE A 6 1.78 -2.69 -6.58
N HIS A 7 0.82 -2.05 -7.24
CA HIS A 7 1.02 -0.86 -8.04
C HIS A 7 -0.11 0.11 -7.75
N PHE A 8 0.21 1.33 -7.36
CA PHE A 8 -0.76 2.30 -6.90
C PHE A 8 -0.28 3.73 -7.15
N LYS A 9 -1.22 4.66 -7.10
CA LYS A 9 -0.95 6.09 -7.25
C LYS A 9 -1.76 6.88 -6.23
N ASN A 10 -1.11 7.83 -5.55
CA ASN A 10 -1.77 8.80 -4.67
C ASN A 10 -2.67 8.16 -3.59
N ILE A 11 -2.07 7.39 -2.68
CA ILE A 11 -2.79 6.73 -1.57
C ILE A 11 -2.33 7.31 -0.23
N ASN A 12 -3.24 7.96 0.50
CA ASN A 12 -2.99 8.64 1.76
C ASN A 12 -1.77 9.59 1.70
N SER A 13 -0.69 9.25 2.42
CA SER A 13 0.58 10.00 2.44
C SER A 13 1.58 9.53 1.38
N LEU A 14 1.23 8.56 0.54
CA LEU A 14 2.08 8.04 -0.53
C LEU A 14 1.69 8.71 -1.85
N GLU A 15 2.40 9.79 -2.16
CA GLU A 15 2.20 10.59 -3.36
C GLU A 15 2.89 9.99 -4.59
N GLY A 16 2.34 10.28 -5.77
CA GLY A 16 2.88 9.80 -7.03
C GLY A 16 2.59 8.33 -7.29
N GLU A 17 3.22 7.81 -8.34
CA GLU A 17 3.12 6.41 -8.74
C GLU A 17 4.17 5.57 -7.99
N SER A 18 3.75 4.44 -7.45
CA SER A 18 4.59 3.58 -6.61
C SER A 18 4.32 2.11 -6.89
N ARG A 19 5.40 1.32 -6.90
CA ARG A 19 5.35 -0.13 -7.16
C ARG A 19 6.23 -0.88 -6.18
N ILE A 20 5.71 -1.98 -5.62
CA ILE A 20 6.49 -2.95 -4.86
C ILE A 20 6.32 -4.31 -5.54
N ASN A 21 7.43 -4.92 -5.94
CA ASN A 21 7.48 -6.24 -6.56
C ASN A 21 8.05 -7.26 -5.55
N PHE A 22 7.21 -8.13 -5.02
CA PHE A 22 7.59 -9.15 -4.04
C PHE A 22 8.27 -10.37 -4.67
N GLU A 23 8.30 -10.46 -6.00
CA GLU A 23 8.99 -11.52 -6.75
C GLU A 23 10.46 -11.20 -7.04
N GLN A 24 10.92 -9.99 -6.67
CA GLN A 24 12.30 -9.57 -6.84
C GLN A 24 13.08 -9.67 -5.52
N SER A 25 14.37 -10.01 -5.62
CA SER A 25 15.30 -9.91 -4.49
C SER A 25 15.33 -8.48 -3.96
N PRO A 26 15.32 -8.24 -2.63
CA PRO A 26 15.52 -9.23 -1.56
C PRO A 26 14.25 -9.97 -1.10
N PHE A 27 13.06 -9.61 -1.58
CA PHE A 27 11.80 -10.18 -1.09
C PHE A 27 11.61 -11.65 -1.44
N SER A 28 12.05 -12.06 -2.63
CA SER A 28 12.00 -13.46 -3.08
C SER A 28 12.80 -14.41 -2.20
N ASP A 29 13.82 -13.91 -1.50
CA ASP A 29 14.87 -14.73 -0.89
C ASP A 29 14.72 -14.84 0.63
N THR A 30 14.01 -13.91 1.26
CA THR A 30 13.99 -13.74 2.73
C THR A 30 12.68 -14.19 3.38
N GLY A 31 11.58 -14.31 2.63
CA GLY A 31 10.26 -14.78 3.10
C GLY A 31 9.55 -13.88 4.12
N VAL A 32 10.30 -13.09 4.90
CA VAL A 32 9.84 -12.11 5.89
C VAL A 32 10.59 -10.80 5.69
N PHE A 33 9.86 -9.70 5.70
CA PHE A 33 10.40 -8.34 5.60
C PHE A 33 9.68 -7.41 6.57
N ALA A 34 10.27 -6.24 6.82
CA ALA A 34 9.69 -5.21 7.68
C ALA A 34 9.43 -3.93 6.89
N ILE A 35 8.31 -3.27 7.18
CA ILE A 35 8.01 -1.91 6.71
C ILE A 35 8.27 -0.97 7.90
N THR A 36 9.32 -0.15 7.80
CA THR A 36 9.78 0.72 8.89
C THR A 36 9.73 2.20 8.48
N GLY A 37 9.84 3.10 9.46
CA GLY A 37 9.85 4.55 9.23
C GLY A 37 9.10 5.35 10.29
N PRO A 38 9.22 6.70 10.28
CA PRO A 38 8.58 7.59 11.25
C PRO A 38 7.04 7.52 11.25
N ASN A 39 6.40 8.07 12.30
CA ASN A 39 4.95 8.24 12.30
C ASN A 39 4.51 9.16 11.16
N GLY A 40 3.41 8.81 10.48
CA GLY A 40 2.94 9.53 9.30
C GLY A 40 3.63 9.18 7.98
N SER A 41 4.67 8.32 7.96
CA SER A 41 5.43 8.00 6.74
C SER A 41 4.72 7.06 5.74
N GLY A 42 3.46 6.70 5.97
CA GLY A 42 2.69 5.86 5.05
C GLY A 42 2.87 4.34 5.17
N LYS A 43 3.49 3.83 6.24
CA LYS A 43 3.65 2.36 6.46
C LYS A 43 2.33 1.60 6.36
N SER A 44 1.31 2.07 7.06
CA SER A 44 -0.03 1.46 7.02
C SER A 44 -0.76 1.74 5.71
N SER A 45 -0.41 2.82 4.99
CA SER A 45 -0.95 3.11 3.67
C SER A 45 -0.57 2.02 2.66
N ILE A 46 0.61 1.40 2.80
CA ILE A 46 0.99 0.22 1.99
C ILE A 46 0.02 -0.95 2.24
N LEU A 47 -0.44 -1.16 3.47
CA LEU A 47 -1.43 -2.18 3.79
C LEU A 47 -2.82 -1.80 3.24
N ASP A 48 -3.18 -0.53 3.33
CA ASP A 48 -4.43 0.00 2.77
C ASP A 48 -4.49 -0.23 1.24
N VAL A 49 -3.39 -0.05 0.52
CA VAL A 49 -3.28 -0.37 -0.93
C VAL A 49 -3.68 -1.82 -1.21
N ILE A 50 -3.21 -2.77 -0.40
CA ILE A 50 -3.50 -4.20 -0.59
C ILE A 50 -4.99 -4.46 -0.40
N THR A 51 -5.58 -3.97 0.70
CA THR A 51 -7.01 -4.17 0.96
C THR A 51 -7.88 -3.47 -0.07
N LEU A 52 -7.50 -2.26 -0.49
CA LEU A 52 -8.21 -1.50 -1.51
C LEU A 52 -8.16 -2.20 -2.87
N GLY A 53 -6.99 -2.72 -3.26
CA GLY A 53 -6.82 -3.44 -4.53
C GLY A 53 -7.57 -4.78 -4.58
N LEU A 54 -7.76 -5.45 -3.44
CA LEU A 54 -8.47 -6.73 -3.37
C LEU A 54 -9.98 -6.58 -3.14
N TYR A 55 -10.39 -5.60 -2.34
CA TYR A 55 -11.76 -5.51 -1.82
C TYR A 55 -12.46 -4.19 -2.13
N GLY A 56 -11.77 -3.20 -2.69
CA GLY A 56 -12.33 -1.88 -2.95
C GLY A 56 -12.55 -1.03 -1.68
N GLU A 57 -12.03 -1.47 -0.53
CA GLU A 57 -12.15 -0.77 0.75
C GLU A 57 -10.90 -0.94 1.63
N THR A 58 -10.76 -0.09 2.64
CA THR A 58 -9.72 -0.23 3.67
C THR A 58 -10.37 -0.46 5.01
N PHE A 59 -9.68 -1.18 5.89
CA PHE A 59 -10.20 -1.46 7.23
C PHE A 59 -10.24 -0.21 8.14
N ARG A 60 -9.52 0.85 7.76
CA ARG A 60 -9.26 2.01 8.64
C ARG A 60 -10.29 3.12 8.51
N PHE A 61 -11.09 3.14 7.44
CA PHE A 61 -12.05 4.20 7.17
C PHE A 61 -13.44 3.63 6.94
N ASP A 62 -14.46 4.32 7.45
CA ASP A 62 -15.84 4.05 7.08
C ASP A 62 -16.06 4.34 5.60
N ARG A 63 -16.90 3.53 4.95
CA ARG A 63 -17.21 3.63 3.52
C ARG A 63 -17.75 5.03 3.19
N PRO A 64 -17.42 5.59 2.01
CA PRO A 64 -16.69 4.98 0.89
C PRO A 64 -15.17 5.28 0.86
N ALA A 65 -14.44 4.47 0.09
CA ALA A 65 -12.99 4.55 -0.13
C ALA A 65 -12.49 5.87 -0.76
N SER A 66 -13.38 6.81 -1.09
CA SER A 66 -13.04 8.15 -1.57
C SER A 66 -12.15 8.95 -0.61
N HIS A 67 -12.12 8.58 0.67
CA HIS A 67 -11.27 9.20 1.68
C HIS A 67 -9.81 8.73 1.64
N VAL A 68 -9.50 7.70 0.85
CA VAL A 68 -8.17 7.06 0.80
C VAL A 68 -7.26 7.73 -0.24
N MET A 69 -7.82 8.33 -1.28
CA MET A 69 -7.04 8.94 -2.36
C MET A 69 -6.47 10.30 -1.94
N THR A 70 -5.17 10.50 -2.19
CA THR A 70 -4.51 11.80 -1.98
C THR A 70 -5.02 12.80 -3.00
N LYS A 71 -5.52 13.95 -2.54
CA LYS A 71 -6.15 14.99 -3.39
C LYS A 71 -5.18 16.03 -3.95
N HIS A 72 -3.87 15.77 -3.96
CA HIS A 72 -2.90 16.75 -4.45
C HIS A 72 -2.84 16.66 -5.99
N THR A 73 -3.34 17.72 -6.63
CA THR A 73 -3.22 18.04 -8.08
C THR A 73 -1.82 18.46 -8.44
#